data_AF-A0A1F5F487-F1
#
_entry.id   AF-A0A1F5F487-F1
#
_cell.length_a   1.000
_cell.length_b   1.000
_cell.length_c   1.000
_cell.angle_alpha   90.00
_cell.angle_beta   90.00
_cell.angle_gamma   90.00
#
_symmetry.space_group_name_H-M   'P 1'
#
loop_
_entity.id
_entity.type
_entity.pdbx_description
1 polymer ?
#
loop_
_entity_poly.entity_id
_entity_poly.type
_entity_poly.pdbx_seq_one_letter_code
_entity_poly.pdbx_strand_id
1 'polypeptide(L)'
;MEEALLEVYECIIGASGLTFGAYKILEDWDEATVTWGTQPQWSYTYEDYIVTDSSPGWWEFDISELCREWVYGTDNYGVSIYYQGSGCSFPYVYSSDYSGTSYRPKLTVDYCFDEETPYGDGFDPQDGETDVPSDSNVVFHLCDELAGIDVDTIHFSIEDTSRAPGAGGNFVGVGDPMPARHIAGDLEIDDDDIHDVVCTFDPDDPLDADVITCTVDGSLADMLGNPVGDDIVWSFSVEGIETAVQDTTWGVIKAGF
;
A
#
# COMPACT_ATOMS: atom_id res chain seq x y z
N MET A 1 -2.43 -8.88 8.22
CA MET A 1 -3.66 -9.54 8.73
C MET A 1 -4.82 -8.73 8.23
N GLU A 2 -5.67 -9.35 7.43
CA GLU A 2 -6.74 -8.68 6.70
C GLU A 2 -8.04 -8.69 7.51
N GLU A 3 -8.37 -9.82 8.14
CA GLU A 3 -9.59 -9.97 8.93
C GLU A 3 -9.40 -11.01 10.06
N ALA A 4 -9.99 -10.78 11.23
CA ALA A 4 -10.11 -11.77 12.28
C ALA A 4 -11.49 -11.74 12.94
N LEU A 5 -12.28 -12.79 12.70
CA LEU A 5 -13.66 -12.91 13.17
C LEU A 5 -13.78 -13.95 14.28
N LEU A 6 -14.25 -13.51 15.45
CA LEU A 6 -14.57 -14.39 16.57
C LEU A 6 -16.07 -14.73 16.55
N GLU A 7 -16.37 -15.98 16.26
CA GLU A 7 -17.72 -16.53 16.27
C GLU A 7 -18.02 -17.22 17.61
N VAL A 8 -19.13 -16.85 18.25
CA VAL A 8 -19.65 -17.51 19.47
C VAL A 8 -21.13 -17.81 19.30
N TYR A 9 -21.61 -18.93 19.87
CA TYR A 9 -23.01 -19.32 19.72
C TYR A 9 -23.81 -19.00 20.99
N GLU A 10 -24.87 -18.21 20.85
CA GLU A 10 -25.83 -17.91 21.93
C GLU A 10 -26.68 -19.15 22.24
N CYS A 11 -26.52 -19.71 23.44
CA CYS A 11 -27.23 -20.91 23.89
C CYS A 11 -28.47 -20.59 24.74
N ILE A 12 -28.52 -19.43 25.39
CA ILE A 12 -29.68 -18.96 26.14
C ILE A 12 -29.98 -17.55 25.67
N ILE A 13 -31.21 -17.34 25.21
CA ILE A 13 -31.65 -16.08 24.59
C ILE A 13 -31.83 -14.99 25.65
N GLY A 14 -31.19 -13.86 25.40
CA GLY A 14 -31.32 -12.64 26.20
C GLY A 14 -32.56 -11.80 25.88
N ALA A 15 -32.82 -10.78 26.71
CA ALA A 15 -33.69 -9.69 26.27
C ALA A 15 -33.09 -9.00 25.03
N SER A 16 -33.92 -8.47 24.14
CA SER A 16 -33.45 -7.72 22.98
C SER A 16 -32.97 -6.32 23.37
N GLY A 17 -32.06 -5.75 22.58
CA GLY A 17 -31.49 -4.43 22.79
C GLY A 17 -30.36 -4.38 23.83
N LEU A 18 -29.77 -5.53 24.20
CA LEU A 18 -28.60 -5.58 25.08
C LEU A 18 -27.33 -5.57 24.24
N THR A 19 -26.37 -4.73 24.62
CA THR A 19 -25.07 -4.63 23.96
C THR A 19 -24.05 -5.55 24.62
N PHE A 20 -23.63 -6.59 23.90
CA PHE A 20 -22.53 -7.46 24.30
C PHE A 20 -21.27 -7.05 23.56
N GLY A 21 -20.20 -6.78 24.28
CA GLY A 21 -18.92 -6.42 23.68
C GLY A 21 -17.91 -7.55 23.78
N ALA A 22 -17.01 -7.61 22.79
CA ALA A 22 -15.75 -8.32 22.88
C ALA A 22 -14.68 -7.37 23.44
N TYR A 23 -14.07 -7.73 24.56
CA TYR A 23 -13.08 -6.91 25.27
C TYR A 23 -11.75 -7.64 25.37
N LYS A 24 -10.64 -6.93 25.16
CA LYS A 24 -9.29 -7.43 25.39
C LYS A 24 -9.08 -7.76 26.86
N ILE A 25 -8.56 -8.96 27.17
CA ILE A 25 -8.07 -9.29 28.51
C ILE A 25 -6.67 -8.69 28.69
N LEU A 26 -6.42 -8.06 29.85
CA LEU A 26 -5.23 -7.23 30.09
C LEU A 26 -4.13 -7.90 30.92
N GLU A 27 -4.41 -9.08 31.49
CA GLU A 27 -3.49 -9.79 32.36
C GLU A 27 -3.63 -11.30 32.21
N ASP A 28 -2.55 -12.02 32.55
CA ASP A 28 -2.54 -13.48 32.60
C ASP A 28 -3.54 -14.01 33.64
N TRP A 29 -4.12 -15.18 33.38
CA TRP A 29 -5.14 -15.78 34.23
C TRP A 29 -5.16 -17.30 34.14
N ASP A 30 -5.51 -17.94 35.25
CA ASP A 30 -5.70 -19.39 35.33
C ASP A 30 -7.19 -19.71 35.41
N GLU A 31 -7.72 -20.31 34.34
CA GLU A 31 -9.11 -20.73 34.20
C GLU A 31 -9.62 -21.53 35.40
N ALA A 32 -8.77 -22.36 36.03
CA ALA A 32 -9.15 -23.17 37.18
C ALA A 32 -9.47 -22.34 38.44
N THR A 33 -9.06 -21.08 38.46
CA THR A 33 -9.20 -20.17 39.62
C THR A 33 -10.16 -19.02 39.37
N VAL A 34 -10.73 -18.90 38.17
CA VAL A 34 -11.63 -17.81 37.81
C VAL A 34 -12.93 -17.88 38.63
N THR A 35 -13.22 -16.79 39.32
CA THR A 35 -14.46 -16.52 40.04
C THR A 35 -14.85 -15.07 39.80
N TRP A 36 -16.03 -14.64 40.24
CA TRP A 36 -16.39 -13.22 40.19
C TRP A 36 -15.36 -12.30 40.90
N GLY A 37 -14.72 -12.78 41.97
CA GLY A 37 -13.70 -12.02 42.70
C GLY A 37 -12.27 -12.12 42.15
N THR A 38 -12.04 -13.07 41.25
CA THR A 38 -10.70 -13.39 40.67
C THR A 38 -10.71 -13.35 39.14
N GLN A 39 -11.74 -12.73 38.55
CA GLN A 39 -11.83 -12.52 37.11
C GLN A 39 -10.67 -11.62 36.65
N PRO A 40 -10.07 -11.90 35.48
CA PRO A 40 -9.02 -11.05 34.95
C PRO A 40 -9.58 -9.67 34.61
N GLN A 41 -8.71 -8.65 34.67
CA GLN A 41 -9.03 -7.34 34.15
C GLN A 41 -9.16 -7.38 32.62
N TRP A 42 -10.12 -6.63 32.09
CA TRP A 42 -10.34 -6.43 30.67
C TRP A 42 -10.43 -4.94 30.33
N SER A 43 -10.28 -4.61 29.05
CA SER A 43 -10.37 -3.25 28.53
C SER A 43 -11.72 -2.60 28.85
N TYR A 44 -11.72 -1.27 28.96
CA TYR A 44 -12.97 -0.50 29.11
C TYR A 44 -13.71 -0.31 27.79
N THR A 45 -13.00 -0.40 26.67
CA THR A 45 -13.52 -0.33 25.31
C THR A 45 -13.63 -1.74 24.74
N TYR A 46 -14.72 -2.00 24.02
CA TYR A 46 -14.84 -3.21 23.22
C TYR A 46 -14.09 -3.04 21.89
N GLU A 47 -13.59 -4.14 21.33
CA GLU A 47 -13.10 -4.22 19.96
C GLU A 47 -14.28 -4.18 18.99
N ASP A 48 -15.32 -4.96 19.29
CA ASP A 48 -16.59 -4.97 18.57
C ASP A 48 -17.75 -5.38 19.50
N TYR A 49 -18.98 -5.19 19.05
CA TYR A 49 -20.18 -5.49 19.82
C TYR A 49 -21.33 -6.00 18.97
N ILE A 50 -22.19 -6.79 19.60
CA ILE A 50 -23.49 -7.18 19.05
C ILE A 50 -24.63 -6.59 19.88
N VAL A 51 -25.79 -6.44 19.26
CA VAL A 51 -27.04 -6.09 19.94
C VAL A 51 -27.98 -7.28 19.85
N THR A 52 -28.38 -7.81 20.99
CA THR A 52 -29.28 -8.97 21.06
C THR A 52 -30.64 -8.66 20.43
N ASP A 53 -31.24 -9.64 19.76
CA ASP A 53 -32.52 -9.51 19.03
C ASP A 53 -33.61 -10.46 19.54
N SER A 54 -33.33 -11.20 20.62
CA SER A 54 -34.16 -12.29 21.16
C SER A 54 -34.31 -13.50 20.23
N SER A 55 -33.34 -13.74 19.35
CA SER A 55 -33.21 -14.95 18.52
C SER A 55 -31.89 -15.66 18.79
N PRO A 56 -31.86 -17.00 18.95
CA PRO A 56 -30.62 -17.72 19.13
C PRO A 56 -29.83 -17.74 17.81
N GLY A 57 -28.51 -17.74 17.90
CA GLY A 57 -27.67 -17.78 16.71
C GLY A 57 -26.18 -17.66 16.98
N TRP A 58 -25.42 -17.63 15.89
CA TRP A 58 -24.03 -17.23 15.90
C TRP A 58 -23.95 -15.72 16.01
N TRP A 59 -23.12 -15.27 16.93
CA TRP A 59 -22.62 -13.91 16.98
C TRP A 59 -21.21 -13.90 16.45
N GLU A 60 -20.90 -12.86 15.70
CA GLU A 60 -19.62 -12.61 15.09
C GLU A 60 -19.12 -11.28 15.64
N PHE A 61 -17.87 -11.26 16.07
CA PHE A 61 -17.17 -10.07 16.53
C PHE A 61 -15.93 -9.88 15.68
N ASP A 62 -15.78 -8.71 15.09
CA ASP A 62 -14.53 -8.31 14.45
C ASP A 62 -13.49 -7.96 15.53
N ILE A 63 -12.43 -8.76 15.60
CA ILE A 63 -11.31 -8.53 16.51
C ILE A 63 -9.98 -8.40 15.74
N SER A 64 -10.06 -7.91 14.49
CA SER A 64 -8.91 -7.75 13.60
C SER A 64 -7.82 -6.88 14.21
N GLU A 65 -8.17 -5.73 14.81
CA GLU A 65 -7.19 -4.84 15.45
C GLU A 65 -6.48 -5.53 16.62
N LEU A 66 -7.24 -6.20 17.48
CA LEU A 66 -6.70 -6.94 18.63
C LEU A 66 -5.78 -8.10 18.20
N CYS A 67 -6.19 -8.88 17.20
CA CYS A 67 -5.35 -9.97 16.68
C CYS A 67 -4.09 -9.43 16.01
N ARG A 68 -4.17 -8.29 15.33
CA ARG A 68 -3.02 -7.58 14.74
C ARG A 68 -2.02 -7.14 15.83
N GLU A 69 -2.50 -6.61 16.95
CA GLU A 69 -1.62 -6.28 18.08
C GLU A 69 -0.86 -7.52 18.61
N TRP A 70 -1.49 -8.69 18.66
CA TRP A 70 -0.83 -9.92 19.10
C TRP A 70 0.26 -10.37 18.12
N VAL A 71 -0.01 -10.27 16.82
CA VAL A 71 0.99 -10.58 15.78
C VAL A 71 2.20 -9.65 15.89
N TYR A 72 1.99 -8.36 16.20
CA TYR A 72 3.08 -7.40 16.41
C TYR A 72 3.73 -7.46 17.81
N GLY A 73 3.45 -8.50 18.58
CA GLY A 73 4.22 -8.85 19.77
C GLY A 73 3.66 -8.36 21.10
N THR A 74 2.40 -7.93 21.15
CA THR A 74 1.71 -7.80 22.45
C THR A 74 1.30 -9.17 22.98
N ASP A 75 1.31 -9.33 24.31
CA ASP A 75 0.88 -10.58 24.93
C ASP A 75 -0.62 -10.84 24.66
N ASN A 76 -0.92 -12.08 24.30
CA ASN A 76 -2.29 -12.54 24.12
C ASN A 76 -2.82 -13.18 25.41
N TYR A 77 -3.71 -12.48 26.11
CA TYR A 77 -4.41 -12.98 27.30
C TYR A 77 -5.86 -13.41 27.00
N GLY A 78 -6.30 -13.32 25.75
CA GLY A 78 -7.63 -13.70 25.29
C GLY A 78 -8.66 -12.55 25.23
N VAL A 79 -9.91 -12.93 24.97
CA VAL A 79 -11.04 -12.04 24.76
C VAL A 79 -12.16 -12.37 25.76
N SER A 80 -12.71 -11.34 26.38
CA SER A 80 -13.89 -11.44 27.25
C SER A 80 -15.13 -11.02 26.47
N ILE A 81 -16.14 -11.89 26.40
CA ILE A 81 -17.47 -11.55 25.87
C ILE A 81 -18.36 -11.15 27.04
N TYR A 82 -18.67 -9.86 27.16
CA TYR A 82 -19.30 -9.34 28.37
C TYR A 82 -20.38 -8.29 28.09
N TYR A 83 -21.36 -8.26 28.99
CA TYR A 83 -22.41 -7.24 29.04
C TYR A 83 -22.23 -6.37 30.28
N GLN A 84 -21.94 -5.08 30.07
CA GLN A 84 -21.67 -4.13 31.14
C GLN A 84 -22.95 -3.54 31.81
N GLY A 85 -24.14 -3.85 31.32
CA GLY A 85 -25.37 -3.29 31.86
C GLY A 85 -25.93 -4.03 33.08
N SER A 86 -27.06 -3.55 33.60
CA SER A 86 -27.74 -4.13 34.76
C SER A 86 -29.06 -4.81 34.35
N GLY A 87 -29.30 -6.07 34.77
CA GLY A 87 -30.55 -6.78 34.50
C GLY A 87 -30.50 -8.27 34.83
N CYS A 88 -31.64 -8.97 34.74
CA CYS A 88 -31.80 -10.38 35.16
C CYS A 88 -32.04 -11.37 34.01
N SER A 89 -31.72 -11.01 32.77
CA SER A 89 -31.94 -11.85 31.58
C SER A 89 -30.87 -11.59 30.53
N PHE A 90 -29.62 -11.84 30.93
CA PHE A 90 -28.49 -11.80 30.02
C PHE A 90 -28.35 -13.16 29.31
N PRO A 91 -28.00 -13.14 28.02
CA PRO A 91 -27.74 -14.33 27.24
C PRO A 91 -26.49 -15.08 27.70
N TYR A 92 -26.42 -16.36 27.34
CA TYR A 92 -25.24 -17.19 27.57
C TYR A 92 -24.70 -17.68 26.24
N VAL A 93 -23.38 -17.71 26.10
CA VAL A 93 -22.70 -18.33 24.97
C VAL A 93 -22.10 -19.67 25.37
N TYR A 94 -21.93 -20.58 24.42
CA TYR A 94 -21.21 -21.81 24.70
C TYR A 94 -19.72 -21.55 24.90
N SER A 95 -19.12 -22.22 25.89
CA SER A 95 -17.68 -22.23 26.09
C SER A 95 -16.97 -23.20 25.16
N SER A 96 -15.64 -23.09 25.10
CA SER A 96 -14.74 -24.06 24.47
C SER A 96 -14.89 -25.48 25.03
N ASP A 97 -15.34 -25.62 26.29
CA ASP A 97 -15.57 -26.90 26.97
C ASP A 97 -16.93 -27.54 26.68
N TYR A 98 -17.82 -26.86 25.94
CA TYR A 98 -19.15 -27.40 25.66
C TYR A 98 -19.07 -28.74 24.91
N SER A 99 -19.92 -29.70 25.27
CA SER A 99 -19.87 -31.07 24.72
C SER A 99 -20.20 -31.14 23.23
N GLY A 100 -21.02 -30.21 22.73
CA GLY A 100 -21.33 -30.10 21.30
C GLY A 100 -20.26 -29.30 20.57
N THR A 101 -19.29 -29.99 19.95
CA THR A 101 -18.13 -29.35 19.31
C THR A 101 -18.49 -28.37 18.19
N SER A 102 -19.62 -28.58 17.51
CA SER A 102 -20.10 -27.69 16.44
C SER A 102 -20.60 -26.33 16.93
N TYR A 103 -20.73 -26.11 18.24
CA TYR A 103 -21.19 -24.85 18.81
C TYR A 103 -20.13 -24.14 19.66
N ARG A 104 -18.90 -24.65 19.66
CA ARG A 104 -17.80 -24.04 20.40
C ARG A 104 -17.37 -22.74 19.69
N PRO A 105 -16.84 -21.76 20.45
CA PRO A 105 -16.26 -20.56 19.86
C PRO A 105 -15.21 -20.88 18.79
N LYS A 106 -15.17 -20.09 17.72
CA LYS A 106 -14.21 -20.22 16.63
C LYS A 106 -13.64 -18.85 16.27
N LEU A 107 -12.31 -18.75 16.23
CA LEU A 107 -11.62 -17.61 15.66
C LEU A 107 -11.19 -17.98 14.23
N THR A 108 -11.70 -17.24 13.26
CA THR A 108 -11.26 -17.32 11.86
C THR A 108 -10.34 -16.14 11.60
N VAL A 109 -9.13 -16.39 11.10
CA VAL A 109 -8.17 -15.34 10.76
C VAL A 109 -7.85 -15.47 9.29
N ASP A 110 -8.06 -14.39 8.55
CA ASP A 110 -7.57 -14.22 7.19
C ASP A 110 -6.27 -13.41 7.20
N TYR A 111 -5.25 -13.94 6.55
CA TYR A 111 -3.95 -13.31 6.46
C TYR A 111 -3.28 -13.65 5.13
N CYS A 112 -2.83 -12.61 4.43
CA CYS A 112 -1.80 -12.75 3.42
C CYS A 112 -0.42 -12.69 4.09
N PHE A 113 0.50 -13.50 3.59
CA PHE A 113 1.93 -13.36 3.86
C PHE A 113 2.57 -13.21 2.49
N ASP A 114 3.13 -12.05 2.25
CA ASP A 114 3.86 -11.76 1.02
C ASP A 114 5.32 -11.47 1.36
N GLU A 115 6.22 -12.10 0.64
CA GLU A 115 7.66 -11.81 0.66
C GLU A 115 8.13 -11.28 -0.70
N GLU A 116 7.25 -11.26 -1.70
CA GLU A 116 7.54 -10.67 -2.99
C GLU A 116 7.44 -9.15 -2.86
N THR A 117 8.39 -8.47 -3.49
CA THR A 117 8.43 -7.01 -3.50
C THR A 117 7.73 -6.50 -4.75
N PRO A 118 7.21 -5.27 -4.73
CA PRO A 118 6.69 -4.62 -5.93
C PRO A 118 7.71 -4.57 -7.07
N TYR A 119 7.22 -4.40 -8.30
CA TYR A 119 8.06 -4.18 -9.47
C TYR A 119 7.39 -3.21 -10.45
N GLY A 120 8.20 -2.61 -11.33
CA GLY A 120 7.69 -1.74 -12.39
C GLY A 120 7.50 -2.49 -13.71
N ASP A 121 6.42 -2.20 -14.42
CA ASP A 121 6.12 -2.71 -15.76
C ASP A 121 5.46 -1.61 -16.62
N GLY A 122 5.21 -1.89 -17.89
CA GLY A 122 4.37 -1.03 -18.74
C GLY A 122 4.93 0.38 -18.99
N PHE A 123 6.24 0.58 -18.89
CA PHE A 123 6.89 1.87 -19.08
C PHE A 123 6.65 2.43 -20.50
N ASP A 124 6.14 3.66 -20.58
CA ASP A 124 5.96 4.43 -21.81
C ASP A 124 6.32 5.91 -21.54
N PRO A 125 7.40 6.45 -22.12
CA PRO A 125 8.33 5.79 -23.03
C PRO A 125 9.11 4.63 -22.39
N GLN A 126 9.46 3.63 -23.22
CA GLN A 126 10.22 2.47 -22.78
C GLN A 126 11.70 2.80 -22.50
N ASP A 127 12.38 1.96 -21.73
CA ASP A 127 13.82 2.10 -21.51
C ASP A 127 14.62 2.02 -22.83
N GLY A 128 15.44 3.03 -23.06
CA GLY A 128 16.24 3.23 -24.27
C GLY A 128 15.45 3.73 -25.48
N GLU A 129 14.18 4.13 -25.33
CA GLU A 129 13.39 4.64 -26.45
C GLU A 129 13.98 5.94 -27.02
N THR A 130 13.92 6.08 -28.35
CA THR A 130 14.45 7.24 -29.07
C THR A 130 13.38 7.95 -29.85
N ASP A 131 13.64 9.21 -30.14
CA ASP A 131 12.74 10.08 -30.91
C ASP A 131 11.38 10.27 -30.22
N VAL A 132 11.37 10.31 -28.89
CA VAL A 132 10.17 10.58 -28.10
C VAL A 132 9.74 12.03 -28.35
N PRO A 133 8.46 12.29 -28.67
CA PRO A 133 7.95 13.65 -28.78
C PRO A 133 8.15 14.46 -27.50
N SER A 134 8.47 15.75 -27.64
CA SER A 134 8.68 16.64 -26.49
C SER A 134 7.41 16.89 -25.67
N ASP A 135 6.23 16.62 -26.22
CA ASP A 135 4.93 16.76 -25.55
C ASP A 135 4.37 15.41 -25.03
N SER A 136 5.22 14.39 -24.94
CA SER A 136 4.85 13.09 -24.37
C SER A 136 4.73 13.13 -22.84
N ASN A 137 3.71 12.43 -22.34
CA ASN A 137 3.61 12.08 -20.93
C ASN A 137 4.47 10.85 -20.62
N VAL A 138 4.74 10.61 -19.34
CA VAL A 138 5.39 9.38 -18.88
C VAL A 138 4.39 8.53 -18.12
N VAL A 139 4.13 7.32 -18.60
CA VAL A 139 3.24 6.33 -17.99
C VAL A 139 4.06 5.14 -17.55
N PHE A 140 3.80 4.62 -16.35
CA PHE A 140 4.39 3.39 -15.86
C PHE A 140 3.44 2.70 -14.88
N HIS A 141 3.57 1.38 -14.80
CA HIS A 141 2.77 0.55 -13.91
C HIS A 141 3.64 0.09 -12.75
N LEU A 142 3.10 0.17 -11.54
CA LEU A 142 3.68 -0.44 -10.35
C LEU A 142 2.81 -1.63 -9.97
N CYS A 143 3.37 -2.82 -10.06
CA CYS A 143 2.64 -4.07 -9.92
C CYS A 143 3.11 -4.86 -8.69
N ASP A 144 2.17 -5.60 -8.11
CA ASP A 144 2.40 -6.54 -7.03
C ASP A 144 1.40 -7.70 -7.13
N GLU A 145 1.83 -8.93 -6.83
CA GLU A 145 1.04 -10.14 -7.09
C GLU A 145 0.08 -10.52 -5.94
N LEU A 146 0.29 -10.00 -4.72
CA LEU A 146 -0.47 -10.46 -3.54
C LEU A 146 -0.79 -9.36 -2.52
N ALA A 147 0.21 -8.63 -2.02
CA ALA A 147 -0.01 -7.60 -1.00
C ALA A 147 -0.63 -6.32 -1.58
N GLY A 148 -0.37 -6.04 -2.86
CA GLY A 148 -0.74 -4.77 -3.49
C GLY A 148 0.19 -3.63 -3.07
N ILE A 149 0.12 -2.51 -3.79
CA ILE A 149 1.03 -1.37 -3.65
C ILE A 149 0.59 -0.41 -2.54
N ASP A 150 1.53 0.00 -1.68
CA ASP A 150 1.32 1.15 -0.79
C ASP A 150 1.61 2.45 -1.54
N VAL A 151 0.55 3.11 -2.02
CA VAL A 151 0.63 4.34 -2.81
C VAL A 151 1.31 5.51 -2.08
N ASP A 152 1.29 5.52 -0.74
CA ASP A 152 1.95 6.57 0.05
C ASP A 152 3.49 6.46 -0.01
N THR A 153 4.02 5.31 -0.44
CA THR A 153 5.45 5.06 -0.59
C THR A 153 5.99 5.37 -1.98
N ILE A 154 5.11 5.76 -2.92
CA ILE A 154 5.51 6.12 -4.28
C ILE A 154 6.26 7.46 -4.25
N HIS A 155 7.54 7.40 -4.59
CA HIS A 155 8.39 8.57 -4.76
C HIS A 155 9.01 8.55 -6.16
N PHE A 156 8.37 9.28 -7.07
CA PHE A 156 8.83 9.42 -8.45
C PHE A 156 9.63 10.71 -8.64
N SER A 157 10.70 10.62 -9.41
CA SER A 157 11.47 11.77 -9.88
C SER A 157 11.88 11.58 -11.34
N ILE A 158 11.99 12.70 -12.05
CA ILE A 158 12.37 12.73 -13.45
C ILE A 158 13.37 13.87 -13.68
N GLU A 159 14.44 13.59 -14.42
CA GLU A 159 15.56 14.51 -14.60
C GLU A 159 16.06 14.58 -16.06
N ASP A 160 16.59 15.74 -16.46
CA ASP A 160 17.34 15.95 -17.71
C ASP A 160 18.75 16.50 -17.45
N THR A 161 19.56 16.67 -18.51
CA THR A 161 20.90 17.29 -18.45
C THR A 161 21.02 18.61 -19.23
N SER A 162 19.89 19.16 -19.72
CA SER A 162 19.85 20.15 -20.80
C SER A 162 20.21 21.58 -20.36
N ARG A 163 20.10 21.90 -19.06
CA ARG A 163 20.23 23.28 -18.52
C ARG A 163 21.14 23.39 -17.30
N ALA A 164 22.45 23.33 -17.50
CA ALA A 164 23.41 23.82 -16.51
C ALA A 164 23.54 25.37 -16.57
N PRO A 165 23.63 26.08 -15.43
CA PRO A 165 23.79 27.53 -15.40
C PRO A 165 25.21 27.91 -15.88
N GLY A 166 25.30 28.56 -17.04
CA GLY A 166 26.41 29.47 -17.37
C GLY A 166 27.12 29.29 -18.70
N ALA A 167 26.42 29.41 -19.83
CA ALA A 167 27.02 29.72 -21.14
C ALA A 167 27.59 31.17 -21.19
N GLY A 168 28.46 31.51 -20.24
CA GLY A 168 29.15 32.80 -20.14
C GLY A 168 30.51 32.72 -19.43
N GLY A 169 30.93 31.53 -18.97
CA GLY A 169 32.23 31.30 -18.33
C GLY A 169 33.06 30.31 -19.13
N ASN A 170 34.24 30.75 -19.56
CA ASN A 170 35.24 29.99 -20.30
C ASN A 170 35.66 28.69 -19.55
N PHE A 171 35.01 27.56 -19.83
CA PHE A 171 35.43 26.24 -19.32
C PHE A 171 36.18 25.46 -20.40
N VAL A 172 37.44 25.16 -20.12
CA VAL A 172 38.27 24.18 -20.82
C VAL A 172 38.35 22.98 -19.88
N GLY A 173 37.45 22.01 -20.06
CA GLY A 173 37.49 20.75 -19.33
C GLY A 173 36.77 19.68 -20.15
N VAL A 174 37.47 18.60 -20.42
CA VAL A 174 36.98 17.42 -21.12
C VAL A 174 36.59 16.43 -20.03
N GLY A 175 35.31 16.08 -19.92
CA GLY A 175 34.89 14.84 -19.25
C GLY A 175 34.30 14.89 -17.84
N ASP A 176 33.70 16.00 -17.39
CA ASP A 176 32.82 15.94 -16.21
C ASP A 176 31.35 15.80 -16.67
N PRO A 177 30.61 14.76 -16.23
CA PRO A 177 29.17 14.64 -16.53
C PRO A 177 28.42 15.84 -15.95
N MET A 178 27.52 16.42 -16.75
CA MET A 178 26.75 17.60 -16.37
C MET A 178 25.78 17.24 -15.23
N PRO A 179 25.54 18.14 -14.25
CA PRO A 179 24.60 17.86 -13.18
C PRO A 179 23.17 17.80 -13.73
N ALA A 180 22.42 16.77 -13.32
CA ALA A 180 21.04 16.55 -13.71
C ALA A 180 20.10 17.61 -13.09
N ARG A 181 18.97 17.88 -13.76
CA ARG A 181 17.95 18.85 -13.37
C ARG A 181 16.59 18.15 -13.31
N HIS A 182 15.88 18.31 -12.19
CA HIS A 182 14.49 17.87 -12.07
C HIS A 182 13.55 18.57 -13.06
N ILE A 183 12.68 17.78 -13.69
CA ILE A 183 11.59 18.24 -14.54
C ILE A 183 10.34 18.41 -13.66
N ALA A 184 9.67 19.54 -13.77
CA ALA A 184 8.44 19.83 -13.03
C ALA A 184 7.22 19.29 -13.79
N GLY A 185 6.21 18.85 -13.06
CA GLY A 185 4.97 18.30 -13.59
C GLY A 185 4.13 17.68 -12.48
N ASP A 186 2.95 17.22 -12.86
CA ASP A 186 2.00 16.58 -11.96
C ASP A 186 2.00 15.06 -12.19
N LEU A 187 2.06 14.29 -11.10
CA LEU A 187 1.92 12.84 -11.12
C LEU A 187 0.49 12.46 -10.72
N GLU A 188 -0.26 11.89 -11.66
CA GLU A 188 -1.55 11.24 -11.39
C GLU A 188 -1.33 9.76 -11.08
N ILE A 189 -1.93 9.29 -9.98
CA ILE A 189 -1.87 7.90 -9.52
C ILE A 189 -3.29 7.35 -9.60
N ASP A 190 -3.48 6.30 -10.41
CA ASP A 190 -4.72 5.53 -10.51
C ASP A 190 -4.57 4.24 -9.69
N ASP A 191 -5.22 4.21 -8.53
CA ASP A 191 -5.22 3.12 -7.55
C ASP A 191 -6.50 2.29 -7.57
N ASP A 192 -7.29 2.36 -8.65
CA ASP A 192 -8.50 1.55 -8.82
C ASP A 192 -8.20 0.04 -8.74
N ASP A 193 -6.99 -0.38 -9.15
CA ASP A 193 -6.44 -1.73 -8.93
C ASP A 193 -5.15 -1.65 -8.10
N ILE A 194 -5.23 -2.09 -6.84
CA ILE A 194 -4.08 -2.07 -5.92
C ILE A 194 -2.93 -2.99 -6.34
N HIS A 195 -3.17 -3.94 -7.25
CA HIS A 195 -2.15 -4.87 -7.76
C HIS A 195 -1.49 -4.37 -9.06
N ASP A 196 -2.06 -3.33 -9.69
CA ASP A 196 -1.56 -2.72 -10.92
C ASP A 196 -1.85 -1.20 -10.88
N VAL A 197 -1.05 -0.48 -10.11
CA VAL A 197 -1.20 0.98 -9.94
C VAL A 197 -0.61 1.69 -11.14
N VAL A 198 -1.44 2.43 -11.87
CA VAL A 198 -1.02 3.15 -13.07
C VAL A 198 -0.63 4.58 -12.70
N CYS A 199 0.62 4.94 -12.97
CA CYS A 199 1.15 6.27 -12.73
C CYS A 199 1.32 7.02 -14.05
N THR A 200 0.75 8.22 -14.14
CA THR A 200 0.89 9.11 -15.31
C THR A 200 1.48 10.45 -14.87
N PHE A 201 2.67 10.76 -15.35
CA PHE A 201 3.32 12.05 -15.15
C PHE A 201 3.10 12.96 -16.35
N ASP A 202 2.52 14.14 -16.11
CA ASP A 202 2.30 15.22 -17.08
C ASP A 202 3.30 16.36 -16.83
N PRO A 203 4.34 16.52 -17.67
CA PRO A 203 5.31 17.60 -17.55
C PRO A 203 4.67 18.99 -17.69
N ASP A 204 5.01 19.93 -16.80
CA ASP A 204 4.48 21.31 -16.83
C ASP A 204 4.85 22.05 -18.13
N ASP A 205 6.02 21.74 -18.67
CA ASP A 205 6.59 22.29 -19.90
C ASP A 205 7.01 21.13 -20.82
N PRO A 206 7.00 21.31 -22.15
CA PRO A 206 7.53 20.32 -23.08
C PRO A 206 8.95 19.91 -22.71
N LEU A 207 9.23 18.61 -22.77
CA LEU A 207 10.53 18.02 -22.46
C LEU A 207 11.61 18.60 -23.40
N ASP A 208 12.73 19.00 -22.80
CA ASP A 208 13.88 19.47 -23.55
C ASP A 208 14.52 18.31 -24.33
N ALA A 209 15.10 18.62 -25.48
CA ALA A 209 15.76 17.64 -26.35
C ALA A 209 17.04 17.07 -25.72
N ASP A 210 16.88 16.02 -24.93
CA ASP A 210 17.92 15.41 -24.12
C ASP A 210 17.59 13.95 -23.78
N VAL A 211 18.51 13.29 -23.06
CA VAL A 211 18.23 12.04 -22.36
C VAL A 211 17.50 12.38 -21.06
N ILE A 212 16.30 11.85 -20.93
CA ILE A 212 15.45 11.97 -19.74
C ILE A 212 15.61 10.70 -18.93
N THR A 213 15.87 10.84 -17.63
CA THR A 213 15.99 9.73 -16.68
C THR A 213 14.83 9.79 -15.70
N CYS A 214 14.09 8.70 -15.61
CA CYS A 214 12.99 8.51 -14.66
C CYS A 214 13.45 7.59 -13.54
N THR A 215 13.00 7.86 -12.33
CA THR A 215 13.37 7.09 -11.14
C THR A 215 12.19 6.98 -10.19
N VAL A 216 11.82 5.74 -9.86
CA VAL A 216 10.99 5.44 -8.69
C VAL A 216 11.93 4.97 -7.58
N ASP A 217 11.88 5.63 -6.43
CA ASP A 217 12.74 5.33 -5.29
C ASP A 217 12.54 3.90 -4.80
N GLY A 218 13.63 3.23 -4.41
CA GLY A 218 13.62 1.88 -3.85
C GLY A 218 12.86 1.76 -2.52
N SER A 219 12.40 2.87 -1.93
CA SER A 219 11.47 2.87 -0.80
C SER A 219 10.05 2.47 -1.15
N LEU A 220 9.68 2.38 -2.44
CA LEU A 220 8.40 1.83 -2.88
C LEU A 220 8.17 0.49 -2.18
N ALA A 221 7.02 0.33 -1.53
CA ALA A 221 6.70 -0.89 -0.78
C ALA A 221 5.29 -1.38 -1.08
N ASP A 222 5.07 -2.65 -0.77
CA ASP A 222 3.74 -3.24 -0.73
C ASP A 222 2.95 -2.77 0.52
N MET A 223 1.66 -3.13 0.62
CA MET A 223 0.83 -2.83 1.79
C MET A 223 1.29 -3.53 3.09
N LEU A 224 2.22 -4.49 3.00
CA LEU A 224 2.82 -5.18 4.15
C LEU A 224 4.14 -4.54 4.59
N GLY A 225 4.64 -3.54 3.87
CA GLY A 225 5.85 -2.79 4.15
C GLY A 225 7.14 -3.47 3.64
N ASN A 226 7.05 -4.34 2.64
CA ASN A 226 8.21 -4.92 1.95
C ASN A 226 8.66 -3.97 0.82
N PRO A 227 9.82 -3.30 0.95
CA PRO A 227 10.27 -2.36 -0.08
C PRO A 227 10.96 -3.06 -1.25
N VAL A 228 10.92 -2.46 -2.45
CA VAL A 228 11.68 -2.90 -3.64
C VAL A 228 13.18 -2.94 -3.36
N GLY A 229 13.68 -1.98 -2.57
CA GLY A 229 15.06 -1.92 -2.09
C GLY A 229 15.99 -1.12 -2.99
N ASP A 230 16.08 -1.47 -4.28
CA ASP A 230 16.84 -0.71 -5.28
C ASP A 230 15.90 0.18 -6.10
N ASP A 231 16.36 1.36 -6.52
CA ASP A 231 15.58 2.27 -7.35
C ASP A 231 15.23 1.63 -8.71
N ILE A 232 14.00 1.83 -9.17
CA ILE A 232 13.56 1.46 -10.51
C ILE A 232 13.88 2.64 -11.43
N VAL A 233 14.89 2.46 -12.29
CA VAL A 233 15.42 3.52 -13.17
C VAL A 233 15.29 3.11 -14.63
N TRP A 234 14.77 4.01 -15.45
CA TRP A 234 14.75 3.89 -16.90
C TRP A 234 15.01 5.23 -17.57
N SER A 235 15.41 5.21 -18.83
CA SER A 235 15.73 6.43 -19.59
C SER A 235 15.22 6.38 -21.01
N PHE A 236 14.91 7.54 -21.58
CA PHE A 236 14.55 7.68 -22.99
C PHE A 236 15.14 8.99 -23.55
N SER A 237 15.12 9.15 -24.87
CA SER A 237 15.64 10.36 -25.53
C SER A 237 14.55 11.09 -26.29
N VAL A 238 14.48 12.39 -26.05
CA VAL A 238 13.52 13.30 -26.70
C VAL A 238 14.13 13.89 -27.96
N GLU A 239 13.35 13.96 -29.03
CA GLU A 239 13.83 14.49 -30.32
C GLU A 239 14.27 15.96 -30.18
N GLY A 240 15.52 16.22 -30.56
CA GLY A 240 16.02 17.57 -30.78
C GLY A 240 15.86 17.99 -32.22
N ILE A 241 15.13 19.08 -32.45
CA ILE A 241 15.02 19.78 -33.73
C ILE A 241 16.40 19.78 -34.41
N GLU A 242 16.57 18.96 -35.45
CA GLU A 242 17.68 19.18 -36.37
C GLU A 242 17.50 20.61 -36.88
N THR A 243 18.34 21.53 -36.42
CA THR A 243 18.74 22.64 -37.28
C THR A 243 19.57 22.02 -38.40
N ALA A 244 18.89 21.33 -39.31
CA ALA A 244 19.41 21.05 -40.62
C ALA A 244 19.54 22.41 -41.32
N VAL A 245 20.61 23.14 -41.02
CA VAL A 245 21.36 23.76 -42.09
C VAL A 245 21.74 22.59 -42.99
N GLN A 246 20.86 22.31 -43.95
CA GLN A 246 21.27 21.62 -45.16
C GLN A 246 22.42 22.48 -45.68
N ASP A 247 23.65 22.09 -45.39
CA ASP A 247 24.79 22.39 -46.24
C ASP A 247 24.46 21.71 -47.58
N THR A 248 23.58 22.37 -48.33
CA THR A 248 23.41 22.12 -49.73
C THR A 248 24.73 22.57 -50.32
N THR A 249 25.66 21.62 -50.44
CA THR A 249 26.81 21.73 -51.32
C THR A 249 26.30 22.35 -52.61
N TRP A 250 26.66 23.62 -52.83
CA TRP A 250 26.28 24.34 -54.03
C TRP A 250 26.68 23.49 -55.22
N GLY A 251 25.67 22.94 -55.90
CA GLY A 251 25.86 22.11 -57.07
C GLY A 251 26.76 22.83 -58.06
N VAL A 252 27.80 22.13 -58.46
CA VAL A 252 28.75 22.48 -59.51
C VAL A 252 28.03 23.14 -60.70
N ILE A 253 28.25 24.43 -60.93
CA ILE A 253 27.81 25.09 -62.16
C ILE A 253 28.68 24.54 -63.30
N LYS A 254 28.18 23.54 -64.03
CA LYS A 254 28.73 23.17 -65.34
C LYS A 254 28.18 24.14 -66.39
N ALA A 255 28.89 25.23 -66.62
CA ALA A 255 28.76 25.96 -67.88
C ALA A 255 29.53 25.18 -68.96
N GLY A 256 28.80 24.53 -69.86
CA GLY A 256 29.36 24.04 -71.12
C GLY A 256 29.48 25.21 -72.11
N PHE A 257 30.66 25.38 -72.69
CA PHE A 257 30.90 26.19 -73.88
C PHE A 257 30.63 25.37 -75.13
#